data_AF-A0A9J6FD92-F1
#
_entry.id   AF-A0A9J6FD92-F1
#
_cell.length_a   1.000
_cell.length_b   1.000
_cell.length_c   1.000
_cell.angle_alpha   90.00
_cell.angle_beta   90.00
_cell.angle_gamma   90.00
#
_symmetry.space_group_name_H-M   'P 1'
#
loop_
_entity.id
_entity.type
_entity.pdbx_description
1 polymer ?
#
loop_
_entity_poly.entity_id
_entity_poly.type
_entity_poly.pdbx_seq_one_letter_code
_entity_poly.pdbx_strand_id
1 'polypeptide(L)'
;MMIDMIKDHRLLYDKQHAQLKLKEQLKEVVLEKIGVEPGMTGAKVAKKFNNLKDTYTRVKAQLEKSNHKSGSGAKDIKKVKWRYFKQMISVMEISDQPA
;
A
#
# COMPACT_ATOMS: atom_id res chain seq x y z
N MET A 1 1.83 -12.57 5.54
CA MET A 1 1.14 -12.31 4.24
C MET A 1 1.89 -11.17 3.54
N MET A 2 2.10 -11.17 2.22
CA MET A 2 3.00 -10.21 1.51
C MET A 2 2.81 -8.73 1.90
N ILE A 3 1.58 -8.29 2.17
CA ILE A 3 1.28 -6.89 2.56
C ILE A 3 1.88 -6.53 3.93
N ASP A 4 1.93 -7.49 4.85
CA ASP A 4 2.52 -7.32 6.18
C ASP A 4 4.05 -7.16 6.10
N MET A 5 4.69 -7.93 5.22
CA MET A 5 6.14 -7.81 4.98
C MET A 5 6.48 -6.46 4.33
N ILE A 6 5.65 -6.01 3.39
CA ILE A 6 5.83 -4.68 2.79
C ILE A 6 5.60 -3.58 3.82
N LYS A 7 4.67 -3.77 4.76
CA LYS A 7 4.39 -2.81 5.84
C LYS A 7 5.62 -2.56 6.72
N ASP A 8 6.36 -3.61 7.05
CA ASP A 8 7.59 -3.54 7.85
C ASP A 8 8.69 -2.72 7.14
N HIS A 9 8.66 -2.70 5.81
CA HIS A 9 9.63 -1.98 4.98
C HIS A 9 9.10 -0.62 4.47
N ARG A 10 9.03 0.37 5.38
CA ARG A 10 8.60 1.77 5.12
C ARG A 10 9.27 2.42 3.90
N LEU A 11 10.51 2.01 3.61
CA LEU A 11 11.36 2.35 2.46
C LEU A 11 10.66 2.21 1.09
N LEU A 12 9.71 1.28 0.97
CA LEU A 12 9.07 0.90 -0.29
C LEU A 12 7.91 1.84 -0.68
N TYR A 13 7.35 2.56 0.28
CA TYR A 13 6.12 3.34 0.08
C TYR A 13 6.18 4.78 0.62
N ASP A 14 7.12 5.09 1.52
CA ASP A 14 7.29 6.42 2.07
C ASP A 14 7.96 7.38 1.05
N LYS A 15 7.23 8.44 0.67
CA LYS A 15 7.71 9.46 -0.27
C LYS A 15 8.54 10.54 0.41
N GLN A 16 8.42 10.74 1.73
CA GLN A 16 9.21 11.74 2.45
C GLN A 16 10.64 11.24 2.70
N HIS A 17 10.82 9.94 2.98
CA HIS A 17 12.13 9.28 3.00
C HIS A 17 12.75 9.08 1.61
N ALA A 18 12.05 9.40 0.53
CA ALA A 18 12.65 9.49 -0.80
C ALA A 18 13.67 10.65 -0.92
N GLN A 19 13.74 11.55 0.08
CA GLN A 19 14.84 12.52 0.21
C GLN A 19 16.19 11.88 0.53
N LEU A 20 16.21 10.67 1.11
CA LEU A 20 17.38 9.82 1.05
C LEU A 20 17.35 9.17 -0.32
N LYS A 21 18.32 9.53 -1.17
CA LYS A 21 18.63 8.97 -2.49
C LYS A 21 18.98 7.48 -2.38
N LEU A 22 18.07 6.69 -1.84
CA LEU A 22 18.12 5.26 -1.73
C LEU A 22 17.97 4.74 -3.14
N LYS A 23 19.12 4.34 -3.69
CA LYS A 23 19.25 3.78 -5.03
C LYS A 23 18.16 2.74 -5.22
N GLU A 24 17.50 2.78 -6.36
CA GLU A 24 16.50 1.82 -6.82
C GLU A 24 16.86 0.36 -6.48
N GLN A 25 18.16 0.05 -6.46
CA GLN A 25 18.78 -1.19 -6.00
C GLN A 25 18.39 -1.63 -4.58
N LEU A 26 18.30 -0.73 -3.58
CA LEU A 26 17.91 -1.16 -2.23
C LEU A 26 16.43 -1.55 -2.17
N LYS A 27 15.58 -0.89 -2.96
CA LYS A 27 14.17 -1.27 -3.10
C LYS A 27 14.06 -2.64 -3.74
N GLU A 28 14.85 -2.89 -4.79
CA GLU A 28 14.91 -4.19 -5.46
C GLU A 28 15.35 -5.32 -4.52
N VAL A 29 16.41 -5.13 -3.75
CA VAL A 29 16.90 -6.12 -2.76
C VAL A 29 15.84 -6.43 -1.70
N VAL A 30 15.13 -5.42 -1.20
CA VAL A 30 14.06 -5.61 -0.22
C VAL A 30 12.87 -6.34 -0.85
N LEU A 31 12.48 -5.98 -2.08
CA LEU A 31 11.40 -6.65 -2.81
C LEU A 31 11.75 -8.10 -3.14
N GLU A 32 13.00 -8.40 -3.48
CA GLU A 32 13.49 -9.76 -3.66
C GLU A 32 13.38 -10.56 -2.37
N LYS A 33 13.84 -10.02 -1.23
CA LYS A 33 13.71 -10.68 0.08
C LYS A 33 12.26 -11.01 0.42
N ILE A 34 11.33 -10.07 0.20
CA ILE A 34 9.88 -10.30 0.39
C ILE A 34 9.35 -11.33 -0.59
N GLY A 35 9.95 -11.43 -1.78
CA GLY A 35 9.61 -12.39 -2.82
C GLY A 35 10.07 -13.82 -2.55
N VAL A 36 11.16 -14.01 -1.80
CA VAL A 36 11.70 -15.34 -1.47
C VAL A 36 10.67 -16.19 -0.72
N GLU A 37 9.99 -15.63 0.29
CA GLU A 37 8.98 -16.38 1.08
C GLU A 37 7.83 -16.96 0.23
N PRO A 38 7.19 -16.20 -0.68
CA PRO A 38 6.16 -16.72 -1.58
C PRO A 38 6.71 -17.37 -2.87
N GLY A 39 8.02 -17.51 -3.05
CA GLY A 39 8.63 -18.03 -4.28
C GLY A 39 8.43 -17.11 -5.51
N MET A 40 8.39 -15.80 -5.30
CA MET A 40 8.21 -14.77 -6.32
C MET A 40 9.47 -13.92 -6.47
N THR A 41 9.73 -13.39 -7.67
CA THR A 41 10.81 -12.42 -7.86
C THR A 41 10.41 -11.04 -7.34
N GLY A 42 11.39 -10.22 -6.92
CA GLY A 42 11.14 -8.86 -6.45
C GLY A 42 10.31 -8.02 -7.44
N ALA A 43 10.52 -8.19 -8.74
CA ALA A 43 9.71 -7.56 -9.79
C ALA A 43 8.22 -7.99 -9.76
N LYS A 44 7.93 -9.27 -9.50
CA LYS A 44 6.54 -9.76 -9.35
C LYS A 44 5.90 -9.22 -8.07
N VAL A 45 6.67 -9.14 -6.97
CA VAL A 45 6.22 -8.50 -5.71
C VAL A 45 5.87 -7.03 -5.97
N ALA A 46 6.75 -6.29 -6.64
CA ALA A 46 6.55 -4.89 -6.98
C ALA A 46 5.31 -4.69 -7.84
N LYS A 47 5.15 -5.49 -8.90
CA LYS A 47 3.97 -5.44 -9.78
C LYS A 47 2.69 -5.72 -9.01
N LYS A 48 2.69 -6.73 -8.14
CA LYS A 48 1.53 -7.09 -7.32
C LYS A 48 1.21 -5.99 -6.32
N PHE A 49 2.21 -5.41 -5.68
CA PHE A 49 2.03 -4.29 -4.75
C PHE A 49 1.50 -3.03 -5.45
N ASN A 50 2.02 -2.70 -6.64
CA ASN A 50 1.51 -1.59 -7.43
C ASN A 50 0.05 -1.79 -7.84
N ASN A 51 -0.34 -3.01 -8.25
CA ASN A 51 -1.73 -3.34 -8.52
C ASN A 51 -2.64 -3.20 -7.27
N LEU A 52 -2.13 -3.57 -6.09
CA LEU A 52 -2.83 -3.37 -4.83
C LEU A 52 -2.97 -1.88 -4.51
N LYS A 53 -1.91 -1.06 -4.70
CA LYS A 53 -1.96 0.40 -4.52
C LYS A 53 -2.98 1.05 -5.46
N ASP A 54 -2.98 0.67 -6.73
CA ASP A 54 -3.95 1.17 -7.72
C ASP A 54 -5.38 0.83 -7.29
N THR A 55 -5.63 -0.43 -6.93
CA THR A 55 -6.93 -0.88 -6.42
C THR A 55 -7.34 -0.10 -5.18
N TYR A 56 -6.42 0.13 -4.24
CA TYR A 56 -6.67 0.92 -3.04
C TYR A 56 -7.06 2.36 -3.38
N THR A 57 -6.31 3.04 -4.24
CA THR A 57 -6.60 4.42 -4.65
C THR A 57 -7.97 4.51 -5.32
N ARG A 58 -8.30 3.55 -6.19
CA ARG A 58 -9.61 3.50 -6.86
C ARG A 58 -10.75 3.28 -5.87
N VAL A 59 -10.60 2.35 -4.92
CA VAL A 59 -11.60 2.08 -3.88
C VAL A 59 -11.74 3.28 -2.94
N LYS A 60 -10.64 3.91 -2.53
CA LYS A 60 -10.65 5.12 -1.70
C LYS A 60 -11.36 6.28 -2.41
N ALA A 61 -11.02 6.56 -3.66
CA ALA A 61 -11.68 7.59 -4.46
C ALA A 61 -13.18 7.33 -4.64
N GLN A 62 -13.59 6.05 -4.78
CA GLN A 62 -15.01 5.68 -4.83
C GLN A 62 -15.71 5.94 -3.50
N LEU A 63 -15.07 5.61 -2.37
CA LEU A 63 -15.60 5.93 -1.04
C LEU A 63 -15.74 7.43 -0.82
N GLU A 64 -14.72 8.22 -1.18
CA GLU A 64 -14.76 9.67 -1.05
C GLU A 64 -15.91 10.28 -1.87
N LYS A 65 -16.12 9.81 -3.11
CA LYS A 65 -17.25 10.20 -3.95
C LYS A 65 -18.60 9.78 -3.36
N SER A 66 -18.70 8.59 -2.77
CA SER A 66 -19.91 8.14 -2.07
C SER A 66 -20.19 8.96 -0.82
N ASN A 67 -19.14 9.32 -0.08
CA ASN A 67 -19.22 10.07 1.16
C ASN A 67 -19.63 11.54 0.93
N HIS A 68 -19.23 12.12 -0.21
CA HIS A 68 -19.66 13.46 -0.63
C HIS A 68 -21.16 13.55 -0.96
N LYS A 69 -21.84 12.41 -1.17
CA LYS A 69 -23.29 12.35 -1.44
C LYS A 69 -24.13 12.09 -0.19
N SER A 70 -23.54 11.69 0.93
CA SER A 70 -24.24 11.43 2.19
C SER A 70 -23.21 11.42 3.32
N GLY A 71 -23.19 12.46 4.18
CA GLY A 71 -22.14 12.71 5.17
C GLY A 71 -22.00 11.65 6.27
N SER A 72 -21.45 10.47 5.97
CA SER A 72 -21.31 9.34 6.90
C SER A 72 -20.15 8.40 6.54
N GLY A 73 -18.94 8.94 6.41
CA GLY A 73 -17.78 8.22 5.87
C GLY A 73 -17.36 6.97 6.63
N ALA A 74 -17.63 6.92 7.94
CA ALA A 74 -17.32 5.75 8.76
C ALA A 74 -18.20 4.52 8.44
N LYS A 75 -19.40 4.72 7.87
CA LYS A 75 -20.32 3.62 7.53
C LYS A 75 -19.93 2.95 6.23
N ASP A 76 -19.36 3.69 5.28
CA ASP A 76 -19.02 3.18 3.95
C ASP A 76 -17.68 2.40 3.93
N ILE A 77 -16.73 2.74 4.81
CA ILE A 77 -15.52 1.93 5.01
C ILE A 77 -15.88 0.50 5.45
N LYS A 78 -16.94 0.32 6.26
CA LYS A 78 -17.44 -1.01 6.67
C LYS A 78 -18.08 -1.80 5.51
N LYS A 79 -18.48 -1.14 4.42
CA LYS A 79 -19.09 -1.78 3.24
C LYS A 79 -18.06 -2.26 2.20
N VAL A 80 -16.79 -1.89 2.34
CA VAL A 80 -15.75 -2.28 1.37
C VAL A 80 -15.52 -3.78 1.47
N LYS A 81 -15.95 -4.52 0.44
CA LYS A 81 -15.79 -5.98 0.33
C LYS A 81 -14.36 -6.42 0.01
N TRP A 82 -13.47 -5.49 -0.30
CA TRP A 82 -12.10 -5.83 -0.66
C TRP A 82 -11.29 -6.19 0.59
N ARG A 83 -10.96 -7.49 0.73
CA ARG A 83 -10.29 -8.07 1.92
C ARG A 83 -8.98 -7.39 2.31
N TYR A 84 -8.26 -6.83 1.34
CA TYR A 84 -6.97 -6.18 1.56
C TYR A 84 -7.09 -4.69 1.89
N PHE A 85 -8.30 -4.12 1.85
CA PHE A 85 -8.50 -2.69 2.00
C PHE A 85 -8.02 -2.17 3.36
N LYS A 86 -8.41 -2.82 4.47
CA LYS A 86 -7.97 -2.43 5.82
C LYS A 86 -6.45 -2.52 6.01
N GLN A 87 -5.82 -3.55 5.44
CA GLN A 87 -4.36 -3.71 5.50
C GLN A 87 -3.66 -2.62 4.67
N MET A 88 -4.19 -2.31 3.49
CA MET A 88 -3.68 -1.25 2.62
C MET A 88 -3.87 0.15 3.21
N ILE A 89 -4.97 0.41 3.94
CA ILE A 89 -5.15 1.65 4.71
C ILE A 89 -3.96 1.83 5.66
N SER A 90 -3.66 0.81 6.47
CA SER A 90 -2.56 0.90 7.43
C SER A 90 -1.22 1.17 6.76
N VAL A 91 -0.93 0.58 5.60
CA VAL A 91 0.32 0.84 4.87
C VAL A 91 0.34 2.26 4.27
N MET A 92 -0.76 2.70 3.65
CA MET A 92 -0.81 3.96 2.91
C MET A 92 -0.98 5.19 3.81
N GLU A 93 -1.65 5.07 4.96
CA GLU A 93 -1.77 6.16 5.95
C GLU A 93 -0.47 6.34 6.75
N ILE A 94 0.29 5.27 6.99
CA ILE A 94 1.62 5.36 7.62
C ILE A 94 2.62 6.16 6.77
N SER A 95 2.45 6.22 5.44
CA SER A 95 3.24 7.07 4.54
C SER A 95 2.76 8.53 4.43
N ASP A 96 1.59 8.85 4.95
CA ASP A 96 0.98 10.19 4.83
C ASP A 96 1.16 11.01 6.12
N GLN A 97 1.54 10.38 7.23
CA GLN A 97 1.83 11.10 8.48
C GLN A 97 3.21 11.79 8.41
N PRO A 98 3.29 13.12 8.63
CA PRO A 98 4.57 13.77 8.85
C PRO A 98 5.21 13.18 10.12
N ALA A 99 6.51 12.88 10.03
CA ALA A 99 7.32 12.47 11.17
C ALA A 99 7.33 13.53 12.28
#